data_AF-A0A9Q0I0C2-F1
#
_entry.id   AF-A0A9Q0I0C2-F1
#
_cell.length_a   1.000
_cell.length_b   1.000
_cell.length_c   1.000
_cell.angle_alpha   90.00
_cell.angle_beta   90.00
_cell.angle_gamma   90.00
#
_symmetry.space_group_name_H-M   'P 1'
#
loop_
_entity.id
_entity.type
_entity.pdbx_description
1 polymer ?
#
loop_
_entity_poly.entity_id
_entity_poly.type
_entity_poly.pdbx_seq_one_letter_code
_entity_poly.pdbx_strand_id
1 'polypeptide(L)'
;MVLLELISGRRNSEQLEGGHVDYFPLLAAVKLHEGHVISLLDHHLNGDANLEEVERVCKVACWCIQNEEHNQPTMGQLVQILEGILELGIPPIPRSLKALTEDTTSLIFFLESILLESNVPVSSDS
;
A
#
# COMPACT_ATOMS: atom_id res chain seq x y z
N MET A 1 -1.50 2.80 10.25
CA MET A 1 -0.52 3.53 9.42
C MET A 1 0.91 2.98 9.56
N VAL A 2 1.38 2.61 10.77
CA VAL A 2 2.73 2.01 10.98
C VAL A 2 3.01 0.77 10.11
N LEU A 3 2.02 -0.12 9.90
CA LEU A 3 2.22 -1.32 9.09
C LEU A 3 2.69 -1.03 7.66
N LEU A 4 2.20 0.05 7.05
CA LEU A 4 2.58 0.43 5.69
C LEU A 4 4.00 0.99 5.63
N GLU A 5 4.42 1.71 6.67
CA GLU A 5 5.80 2.22 6.79
C GLU A 5 6.78 1.07 7.01
N LEU A 6 6.36 0.06 7.78
CA LEU A 6 7.18 -1.14 8.01
C LEU A 6 7.39 -1.94 6.72
N ILE A 7 6.33 -2.15 5.93
CA ILE A 7 6.43 -2.91 4.67
C ILE A 7 7.32 -2.18 3.66
N SER A 8 7.15 -0.85 3.56
CA SER A 8 7.73 -0.07 2.47
C SER A 8 9.05 0.61 2.80
N GLY A 9 9.37 0.80 4.08
CA GLY A 9 10.47 1.66 4.52
C GLY A 9 10.25 3.15 4.21
N ARG A 10 9.07 3.55 3.71
CA ARG A 10 8.73 4.92 3.31
C ARG A 10 7.77 5.55 4.31
N ARG A 11 7.74 6.88 4.39
CA ARG A 11 6.73 7.58 5.20
C ARG A 11 5.38 7.54 4.51
N ASN A 12 4.31 7.50 5.31
CA ASN A 12 2.95 7.47 4.75
C ASN A 12 2.52 8.76 4.03
N SER A 13 3.15 9.89 4.36
CA SER A 13 2.89 11.16 3.73
C SER A 13 4.17 11.96 3.61
N GLU A 14 4.49 12.39 2.40
CA GLU A 14 5.64 13.25 2.13
C GLU A 14 5.19 14.46 1.32
N GLN A 15 5.69 15.63 1.70
CA GLN A 15 5.38 16.86 0.99
C GLN A 15 6.33 16.99 -0.19
N LEU A 16 5.76 17.04 -1.39
CA LEU A 16 6.49 17.17 -2.64
C LEU A 16 6.74 18.66 -2.95
N GLU A 17 7.78 18.89 -3.75
CA GLU A 17 8.05 20.17 -4.37
C GLU A 17 6.79 20.63 -5.15
N GLY A 18 6.29 21.83 -4.86
CA GLY A 18 5.05 22.36 -5.46
C GLY A 18 3.80 22.28 -4.58
N GLY A 19 3.90 21.80 -3.33
CA GLY A 19 2.81 21.85 -2.36
C GLY A 19 1.84 20.66 -2.42
N HIS A 20 2.13 19.66 -3.25
CA HIS A 20 1.42 18.39 -3.31
C HIS A 20 1.87 17.46 -2.17
N VAL A 21 0.99 16.56 -1.75
CA VAL A 21 1.29 15.53 -0.73
C VAL A 21 1.20 14.17 -1.40
N ASP A 22 2.30 13.42 -1.38
CA ASP A 22 2.26 12.01 -1.74
C ASP A 22 1.62 11.23 -0.57
N TYR A 23 0.70 10.33 -0.88
CA TYR A 23 -0.04 9.57 0.13
C TYR A 23 0.08 8.08 -0.16
N PHE A 24 1.11 7.49 0.43
CA PHE A 24 1.48 6.08 0.24
C PHE A 24 0.33 5.08 0.52
N PRO A 25 -0.56 5.28 1.52
CA PRO A 25 -1.66 4.34 1.73
C PRO A 25 -2.63 4.20 0.55
N LEU A 26 -2.72 5.22 -0.33
CA LEU A 26 -3.44 5.09 -1.59
C LEU A 26 -2.76 4.08 -2.53
N LEU A 27 -1.45 4.22 -2.71
CA LEU A 27 -0.64 3.34 -3.54
C LEU A 27 -0.73 1.90 -3.05
N ALA A 28 -0.62 1.70 -1.75
CA ALA A 28 -0.78 0.41 -1.13
C ALA A 28 -2.15 -0.23 -1.43
N ALA A 29 -3.24 0.55 -1.33
CA ALA A 29 -4.59 0.07 -1.63
C ALA A 29 -4.75 -0.30 -3.12
N VAL A 30 -4.21 0.50 -4.04
CA VAL A 30 -4.25 0.21 -5.48
C VAL A 30 -3.44 -1.05 -5.82
N LYS A 31 -2.18 -1.13 -5.35
CA LYS A 31 -1.31 -2.30 -5.61
C LYS A 31 -1.84 -3.59 -4.99
N LEU A 32 -2.51 -3.49 -3.83
CA LEU A 32 -3.22 -4.62 -3.23
C LEU A 32 -4.36 -5.12 -4.13
N HIS A 33 -5.17 -4.22 -4.71
CA HIS A 33 -6.23 -4.60 -5.65
C HIS A 33 -5.68 -5.17 -6.96
N GLU A 34 -4.54 -4.67 -7.43
CA GLU A 34 -3.86 -5.18 -8.62
C GLU A 34 -3.17 -6.54 -8.38
N GLY A 35 -3.07 -7.01 -7.12
CA GLY A 35 -2.31 -8.22 -6.77
C GLY A 35 -0.78 -8.04 -6.86
N HIS A 36 -0.29 -6.80 -6.96
CA HIS A 36 1.12 -6.46 -7.15
C HIS A 36 1.76 -5.93 -5.84
N VAL A 37 1.46 -6.56 -4.70
CA VAL A 37 1.92 -6.10 -3.37
C VAL A 37 3.44 -6.15 -3.18
N ILE A 38 4.16 -6.95 -3.96
CA ILE A 38 5.63 -7.02 -3.93
C ILE A 38 6.26 -5.66 -4.25
N SER A 39 5.63 -4.87 -5.14
CA SER A 39 6.11 -3.53 -5.48
C SER A 39 6.10 -2.55 -4.31
N LEU A 40 5.36 -2.87 -3.23
CA LEU A 40 5.28 -2.04 -2.03
C LEU A 40 6.42 -2.31 -1.04
N LEU A 41 7.21 -3.37 -1.24
CA LEU A 41 8.26 -3.76 -0.30
C LEU A 41 9.40 -2.76 -0.27
N ASP A 42 9.97 -2.57 0.91
CA ASP A 42 11.21 -1.85 1.09
C ASP A 42 12.29 -2.46 0.19
N HIS A 43 12.88 -1.63 -0.65
CA HIS A 43 14.00 -2.00 -1.52
C HIS A 43 15.16 -2.64 -0.77
N HIS A 44 15.36 -2.32 0.52
CA HIS A 44 16.39 -2.94 1.36
C HIS A 44 16.14 -4.43 1.63
N LEU A 45 14.92 -4.92 1.44
CA LEU A 45 14.58 -6.34 1.58
C LEU A 45 14.95 -7.14 0.32
N ASN A 46 15.30 -6.50 -0.80
CA ASN A 46 15.63 -7.17 -2.07
C ASN A 46 14.58 -8.22 -2.52
N GLY A 47 13.31 -8.01 -2.16
CA GLY A 47 12.23 -8.97 -2.46
C GLY A 47 12.24 -10.25 -1.60
N ASP A 48 13.09 -10.33 -0.58
CA ASP A 48 13.13 -11.43 0.39
C ASP A 48 12.00 -11.31 1.42
N ALA A 49 10.78 -11.61 0.96
CA ALA A 49 9.59 -11.62 1.80
C ALA A 49 8.59 -12.69 1.33
N ASN A 50 7.84 -13.26 2.27
CA ASN A 50 6.76 -14.16 1.95
C ASN A 50 5.57 -13.36 1.38
N LEU A 51 5.22 -13.60 0.11
CA LEU A 51 4.14 -12.91 -0.58
C LEU A 51 2.80 -12.98 0.15
N GLU A 52 2.46 -14.14 0.73
CA GLU A 52 1.19 -14.33 1.45
C GLU A 52 1.13 -13.52 2.75
N GLU A 53 2.28 -13.35 3.41
CA GLU A 53 2.39 -12.51 4.61
C GLU A 53 2.31 -11.04 4.25
N VAL A 54 3.00 -10.63 3.19
CA VAL A 54 2.94 -9.25 2.67
C VAL A 54 1.52 -8.89 2.29
N GLU A 55 0.83 -9.75 1.56
CA GLU A 55 -0.57 -9.54 1.18
C GLU A 55 -1.48 -9.41 2.40
N ARG A 56 -1.31 -10.27 3.41
CA ARG A 56 -2.06 -10.18 4.69
C ARG A 56 -1.81 -8.86 5.40
N VAL A 57 -0.55 -8.45 5.56
CA VAL A 57 -0.21 -7.19 6.24
C VAL A 57 -0.79 -6.00 5.46
N CYS A 58 -0.72 -6.01 4.12
CA CYS A 58 -1.34 -4.99 3.27
C CYS A 58 -2.86 -4.93 3.45
N LYS A 59 -3.56 -6.08 3.50
CA LYS A 59 -5.01 -6.14 3.76
C LYS A 59 -5.36 -5.56 5.12
N VAL A 60 -4.67 -6.00 6.17
CA VAL A 60 -4.85 -5.50 7.55
C VAL A 60 -4.68 -3.99 7.59
N ALA A 61 -3.58 -3.48 6.99
CA ALA A 61 -3.30 -2.06 6.95
C ALA A 61 -4.37 -1.26 6.21
N CYS A 62 -4.83 -1.75 5.05
CA CYS A 62 -5.85 -1.10 4.23
C CYS A 62 -7.25 -1.14 4.87
N TRP A 63 -7.60 -2.18 5.62
CA TRP A 63 -8.85 -2.20 6.41
C TRP A 63 -8.80 -1.22 7.58
N CYS A 64 -7.64 -1.06 8.22
CA CYS A 64 -7.47 -0.16 9.37
C CYS A 64 -7.54 1.34 9.02
N ILE A 65 -7.42 1.70 7.74
CA ILE A 65 -7.51 3.10 7.28
C ILE A 65 -8.88 3.43 6.65
N GLN A 66 -9.82 2.48 6.64
CA GLN A 66 -11.17 2.76 6.15
C GLN A 66 -11.91 3.69 7.12
N ASN A 67 -12.60 4.67 6.56
CA ASN A 67 -13.34 5.68 7.31
C ASN A 67 -14.58 5.13 8.05
N GLU A 68 -15.04 3.92 7.69
CA GLU A 68 -16.19 3.31 8.34
C GLU A 68 -15.73 2.49 9.54
N GLU A 69 -15.84 3.09 10.74
CA GLU A 69 -15.46 2.48 12.03
C GLU A 69 -16.05 1.08 12.25
N HIS A 70 -17.23 0.81 11.67
CA HIS A 70 -17.96 -0.43 11.83
C HIS A 70 -17.33 -1.63 11.10
N ASN A 71 -16.42 -1.38 10.15
CA ASN A 71 -15.74 -2.43 9.40
C ASN A 71 -14.27 -2.61 9.83
N GLN A 72 -13.78 -1.81 10.77
CA GLN A 72 -12.43 -1.95 11.28
C GLN A 72 -12.33 -3.20 12.17
N PRO A 73 -11.42 -4.15 11.88
CA PRO A 73 -11.23 -5.29 12.76
C PRO A 73 -10.68 -4.85 14.12
N THR A 74 -11.11 -5.52 15.18
CA THR A 74 -10.55 -5.30 16.52
C THR A 74 -9.07 -5.68 16.56
N MET A 75 -8.29 -5.13 17.49
CA MET A 75 -6.87 -5.48 17.64
C MET A 75 -6.64 -6.99 17.79
N GLY A 76 -7.53 -7.71 18.50
CA GLY A 76 -7.45 -9.17 18.63
C GLY A 76 -7.64 -9.89 17.30
N GLN A 77 -8.58 -9.43 16.47
CA GLN A 77 -8.77 -9.97 15.12
C GLN A 77 -7.57 -9.66 14.21
N LEU A 78 -7.01 -8.45 14.28
CA LEU A 78 -5.83 -8.08 13.49
C LEU A 78 -4.65 -9.01 13.78
N VAL A 79 -4.41 -9.33 15.06
CA VAL A 79 -3.36 -10.30 15.44
C VAL A 79 -3.64 -11.68 14.85
N GLN A 80 -4.86 -12.19 14.98
CA GLN A 80 -5.23 -13.49 14.39
C GLN A 80 -5.07 -13.53 12.87
N ILE A 81 -5.34 -12.41 12.19
CA ILE A 81 -5.15 -12.29 10.74
C ILE A 81 -3.65 -12.31 10.41
N LEU A 82 -2.84 -11.54 11.14
CA LEU A 82 -1.39 -11.50 10.95
C LEU A 82 -0.73 -12.85 11.24
N GLU A 83 -1.24 -13.60 12.23
CA GLU A 83 -0.81 -14.97 12.53
C GLU A 83 -1.30 -16.01 11.50
N GLY A 84 -2.22 -15.63 10.61
CA GLY A 84 -2.76 -16.51 9.56
C GLY A 84 -3.87 -17.45 10.06
N ILE A 85 -4.43 -17.18 11.23
CA ILE A 85 -5.53 -17.93 11.84
C ILE A 85 -6.86 -17.51 11.22
N LEU A 86 -7.01 -16.22 10.90
CA LEU A 86 -8.21 -15.65 10.31
C LEU A 86 -7.89 -15.07 8.92
N GLU A 87 -8.74 -15.36 7.94
CA GLU A 87 -8.65 -14.74 6.62
C GLU A 87 -9.45 -13.44 6.56
N LEU A 88 -8.86 -12.45 5.89
CA LEU A 88 -9.47 -11.15 5.67
C LEU A 88 -9.65 -10.94 4.16
N GLY A 89 -10.84 -10.49 3.76
CA GLY A 89 -11.11 -10.14 2.35
C GLY A 89 -10.32 -8.91 1.90
N ILE A 90 -10.26 -8.68 0.59
CA ILE A 90 -9.67 -7.46 0.03
C ILE A 90 -10.54 -6.26 0.46
N PRO A 91 -9.96 -5.23 1.12
CA PRO A 91 -10.70 -4.04 1.53
C PRO A 91 -11.18 -3.23 0.31
N PRO A 92 -12.37 -2.61 0.33
CA PRO A 92 -12.72 -1.60 -0.67
C PRO A 92 -11.72 -0.44 -0.69
N ILE A 93 -11.43 0.09 -1.88
CA ILE A 93 -10.66 1.33 -2.03
C ILE A 93 -11.48 2.47 -1.43
N PRO A 94 -10.99 3.21 -0.40
CA PRO A 94 -11.78 4.22 0.28
C PRO A 94 -12.19 5.35 -0.67
N ARG A 95 -13.47 5.76 -0.63
CA ARG A 95 -14.01 6.82 -1.51
C ARG A 95 -13.46 8.21 -1.17
N SER A 96 -13.19 8.47 0.10
CA SER A 96 -12.50 9.68 0.58
C SER A 96 -11.10 9.83 -0.03
N LEU A 97 -10.43 8.71 -0.29
CA LEU A 97 -9.15 8.64 -0.98
C LEU A 97 -9.28 8.91 -2.48
N LYS A 98 -10.42 8.56 -3.10
CA LYS A 98 -10.73 8.95 -4.49
C LYS A 98 -10.92 10.46 -4.63
N ALA A 99 -11.50 11.13 -3.63
CA ALA A 99 -11.64 12.59 -3.66
C ALA A 99 -10.29 13.33 -3.58
N LEU A 100 -9.29 12.76 -2.89
CA LEU A 100 -7.91 13.29 -2.88
C LEU A 100 -7.24 13.13 -4.27
N THR A 101 -7.66 12.14 -5.05
CA THR A 101 -7.21 11.93 -6.44
C THR A 101 -7.96 12.76 -7.48
N GLU A 102 -9.07 13.42 -7.14
CA GLU A 102 -9.78 14.28 -8.11
C GLU A 102 -9.04 15.60 -8.37
N ASP A 103 -8.03 15.94 -7.56
CA ASP A 103 -7.07 16.99 -7.89
C ASP A 103 -6.08 16.47 -8.94
N THR A 104 -6.46 16.61 -10.21
CA THR A 104 -5.83 16.01 -11.41
C THR A 104 -4.30 16.18 -11.52
N THR A 105 -3.72 17.19 -10.87
CA THR A 105 -2.26 17.41 -10.79
C THR A 105 -1.55 16.34 -9.96
N SER A 106 -2.19 15.87 -8.88
CA SER A 106 -1.64 14.84 -7.99
C SER A 106 -1.69 13.45 -8.65
N LEU A 107 -2.65 13.19 -9.54
CA LEU A 107 -2.74 11.95 -10.32
C LEU A 107 -1.61 11.80 -11.34
N ILE A 108 -1.22 12.88 -12.01
CA ILE A 108 -0.14 12.83 -13.01
C ILE A 108 1.17 12.42 -12.32
N PHE A 109 1.50 13.04 -11.19
CA PHE A 109 2.71 12.72 -10.45
C PHE A 109 2.67 11.31 -9.82
N PHE A 110 1.51 10.90 -9.32
CA PHE A 110 1.31 9.55 -8.77
C PHE A 110 1.40 8.45 -9.83
N LEU A 111 0.82 8.68 -11.02
CA LEU A 111 0.96 7.78 -12.17
C LEU A 111 2.39 7.80 -12.73
N GLU A 112 3.07 8.94 -12.72
CA GLU A 112 4.47 9.07 -13.13
C GLU A 112 5.41 8.30 -12.18
N SER A 113 5.14 8.33 -10.87
CA SER A 113 5.81 7.49 -9.86
C SER A 113 5.58 5.98 -10.10
N ILE A 114 4.33 5.57 -10.35
CA ILE A 114 3.99 4.17 -10.68
C ILE A 114 4.66 3.73 -11.99
N LEU A 115 4.71 4.60 -13.00
CA LEU A 115 5.35 4.31 -14.28
C LEU A 115 6.88 4.26 -14.15
N LEU A 116 7.49 5.06 -13.26
CA LEU A 116 8.93 5.06 -13.03
C LEU A 116 9.40 3.77 -12.34
N GLU A 117 8.59 3.21 -11.43
CA GLU A 117 8.89 1.91 -10.81
C GLU A 117 8.69 0.72 -11.75
N SER A 118 7.97 0.89 -12.87
CA SER A 118 7.81 -0.17 -13.88
C SER A 118 9.03 -0.35 -14.80
N ASN A 119 10.02 0.55 -14.74
CA ASN A 119 11.15 0.57 -15.68
C ASN A 119 12.48 0.12 -15.05
N VAL A 120 12.45 -0.90 -14.17
CA VAL A 120 13.67 -1.64 -13.80
C VAL A 120 14.03 -2.55 -14.98
N PRO A 121 15.15 -2.33 -15.69
CA PRO A 121 15.60 -3.29 -16.66
C PRO A 121 15.99 -4.56 -15.91
N VAL A 122 15.31 -5.67 -16.21
CA VAL A 122 15.84 -7.00 -15.94
C VAL A 122 17.13 -7.11 -16.76
N SER A 123 18.25 -6.75 -16.16
CA SER A 123 19.57 -7.08 -16.71
C SER A 123 19.73 -8.59 -16.57
N SER A 124 19.40 -9.29 -17.64
CA SER A 124 19.77 -10.67 -17.87
C SER A 124 21.29 -10.79 -17.81
N ASP A 125 21.78 -11.46 -16.77
CA ASP A 125 23.14 -11.98 -16.70
C ASP A 125 23.30 -13.06 -17.78
N SER A 126 24.21 -12.84 -18.74
CA SER A 126 24.83 -13.85 -19.62
C SER A 126 26.08 -13.27 -20.27
#